data_AF-A0A936R235-F1
#
_entry.id   AF-A0A936R235-F1
#
_cell.length_a   1.000
_cell.length_b   1.000
_cell.length_c   1.000
_cell.angle_alpha   90.00
_cell.angle_beta   90.00
_cell.angle_gamma   90.00
#
_symmetry.space_group_name_H-M   'P 1'
#
loop_
_entity.id
_entity.type
_entity.pdbx_description
1 polymer ?
#
loop_
_entity_poly.entity_id
_entity_poly.type
_entity_poly.pdbx_seq_one_letter_code
_entity_poly.pdbx_strand_id
1 'polypeptide(L)'
;MIFVGNDWAEDHHDIHVMNTEGKKLAVRRFPEGVAGVSGFHALIAQHAEDPTEVVVGIETDHGLWVASLVAAGYRVYAVNPKAVSRYRDRHHVGGGKSDAADAKVLADLVRTDAHNHRVVAGDTEQVQAVKVLARAQQALVWSRNREVNRLRNALREFYPAALVAFEDLHGRDALALLGRAPDPVTAARLTVSQVKAALRAGGRRRNLDLTAEKIQAVLRTEQLHAPAAVAAAYAAVVRAQVGVITALNTQLAALEAQLEQSFEQHPDADIILSLPGLGDILGARVLGEFGDDPERFADAQSRRNYAGTSPLTVASGKKRAVLARHARNQRLYDAIDQWAFCSLQASPGARALYDTRRAAGHTHHQALRSLGNRWVGILHGCLKHRTPYNEHTAWAHRQPAAA
;
A
#
# COMPACT_ATOMS: atom_id res chain seq x y z
N MET A 1 -32.32 -9.52 -17.10
CA MET A 1 -30.84 -9.35 -16.94
C MET A 1 -30.23 -8.62 -18.12
N ILE A 2 -29.44 -7.59 -17.84
CA ILE A 2 -28.67 -6.82 -18.82
C ILE A 2 -27.20 -6.71 -18.41
N PHE A 3 -26.33 -6.52 -19.39
CA PHE A 3 -24.90 -6.39 -19.20
C PHE A 3 -24.44 -5.03 -19.69
N VAL A 4 -23.68 -4.36 -18.86
CA VAL A 4 -23.24 -2.99 -19.07
C VAL A 4 -21.73 -2.96 -19.02
N GLY A 5 -21.10 -2.34 -20.00
CA GLY A 5 -19.69 -2.01 -19.95
C GLY A 5 -19.54 -0.51 -19.81
N ASN A 6 -18.67 -0.11 -18.88
CA ASN A 6 -18.36 1.27 -18.57
C ASN A 6 -16.86 1.48 -18.76
N ASP A 7 -16.51 2.12 -19.87
CA ASP A 7 -15.14 2.58 -20.09
C ASP A 7 -15.00 4.01 -19.56
N TRP A 8 -13.98 4.23 -18.74
CA TRP A 8 -13.80 5.47 -17.98
C TRP A 8 -12.70 6.34 -18.60
N ALA A 9 -13.03 7.62 -18.78
CA ALA A 9 -12.11 8.70 -19.09
C ALA A 9 -12.20 9.81 -18.02
N GLU A 10 -11.28 10.77 -18.05
CA GLU A 10 -11.17 11.81 -17.02
C GLU A 10 -12.45 12.66 -16.85
N ASP A 11 -13.17 12.94 -17.94
CA ASP A 11 -14.35 13.82 -17.97
C ASP A 11 -15.65 13.10 -18.38
N HIS A 12 -15.59 11.84 -18.78
CA HIS A 12 -16.76 11.10 -19.27
C HIS A 12 -16.64 9.58 -19.10
N HIS A 13 -17.79 8.93 -19.26
CA HIS A 13 -17.96 7.48 -19.29
C HIS A 13 -18.63 7.05 -20.59
N ASP A 14 -18.02 6.11 -21.31
CA ASP A 14 -18.64 5.44 -22.43
C ASP A 14 -19.35 4.16 -21.97
N ILE A 15 -20.64 4.10 -22.27
CA ILE A 15 -21.54 3.06 -21.80
C ILE A 15 -22.02 2.22 -22.97
N HIS A 16 -21.90 0.91 -22.83
CA HIS A 16 -22.50 -0.07 -23.73
C HIS A 16 -23.44 -0.98 -22.96
N VAL A 17 -24.71 -1.05 -23.37
CA VAL A 17 -25.73 -1.92 -22.77
C VAL A 17 -26.10 -3.01 -23.77
N MET A 18 -26.10 -4.27 -23.32
CA MET A 18 -26.50 -5.42 -24.12
C MET A 18 -27.34 -6.43 -23.31
N ASN A 19 -28.07 -7.27 -24.02
CA ASN A 19 -28.83 -8.37 -23.42
C ASN A 19 -28.02 -9.68 -23.32
N THR A 20 -28.67 -10.74 -22.86
CA THR A 20 -28.09 -12.09 -22.71
C THR A 20 -27.52 -12.68 -24.00
N GLU A 21 -28.13 -12.39 -25.15
CA GLU A 21 -27.67 -12.84 -26.46
C GLU A 21 -26.51 -11.98 -27.02
N GLY A 22 -26.08 -10.93 -26.31
CA GLY A 22 -25.06 -9.99 -26.77
C GLY A 22 -25.58 -8.96 -27.78
N LYS A 23 -26.91 -8.84 -27.93
CA LYS A 23 -27.54 -7.80 -28.76
C LYS A 23 -27.42 -6.47 -28.04
N LYS A 24 -26.85 -5.48 -28.74
CA LYS A 24 -26.79 -4.08 -28.30
C LYS A 24 -28.20 -3.53 -28.05
N LEU A 25 -28.45 -3.04 -26.84
CA LEU A 25 -29.66 -2.31 -26.45
C LEU A 25 -29.45 -0.80 -26.54
N ALA A 26 -28.32 -0.29 -26.01
CA ALA A 26 -27.99 1.13 -26.04
C ALA A 26 -26.48 1.37 -26.02
N VAL A 27 -26.06 2.52 -26.57
CA VAL A 27 -24.72 3.10 -26.40
C VAL A 27 -24.88 4.58 -26.12
N ARG A 28 -24.25 5.07 -25.06
CA ARG A 28 -24.32 6.47 -24.61
C ARG A 28 -23.01 6.88 -23.99
N ARG A 29 -22.74 8.18 -24.05
CA ARG A 29 -21.67 8.82 -23.30
C ARG A 29 -22.29 9.72 -22.24
N PHE A 30 -21.79 9.64 -21.01
CA PHE A 30 -22.22 10.49 -19.91
C PHE A 30 -21.02 11.26 -19.36
N PRO A 31 -21.19 12.54 -18.95
CA PRO A 31 -20.13 13.24 -18.25
C PRO A 31 -19.86 12.60 -16.89
N GLU A 32 -18.71 12.88 -16.28
CA GLU A 32 -18.48 12.56 -14.86
C GLU A 32 -19.44 13.37 -13.94
N GLY A 33 -19.67 12.89 -12.72
CA GLY A 33 -20.47 13.57 -11.70
C GLY A 33 -21.98 13.31 -11.76
N VAL A 34 -22.75 14.07 -10.96
CA VAL A 34 -24.17 13.79 -10.67
C VAL A 34 -25.03 13.68 -11.93
N ALA A 35 -24.86 14.59 -12.89
CA ALA A 35 -25.62 14.57 -14.13
C ALA A 35 -25.39 13.27 -14.93
N GLY A 36 -24.15 12.79 -14.95
CA GLY A 36 -23.80 11.54 -15.61
C GLY A 36 -24.35 10.32 -14.90
N VAL A 37 -24.21 10.26 -13.58
CA VAL A 37 -24.74 9.16 -12.75
C VAL A 37 -26.26 9.07 -12.88
N SER A 38 -26.97 10.21 -12.79
CA SER A 38 -28.42 10.26 -13.00
C SER A 38 -28.82 9.82 -14.41
N GLY A 39 -28.09 10.29 -15.43
CA GLY A 39 -28.31 9.88 -16.82
C GLY A 39 -28.07 8.38 -17.04
N PHE A 40 -27.04 7.82 -16.40
CA PHE A 40 -26.74 6.40 -16.41
C PHE A 40 -27.90 5.59 -15.80
N HIS A 41 -28.34 5.91 -14.59
CA HIS A 41 -29.45 5.20 -13.94
C HIS A 41 -30.74 5.30 -14.76
N ALA A 42 -31.04 6.46 -15.35
CA ALA A 42 -32.19 6.64 -16.23
C ALA A 42 -32.10 5.80 -17.53
N LEU A 43 -30.90 5.59 -18.07
CA LEU A 43 -30.69 4.68 -19.19
C LEU A 43 -30.92 3.22 -18.79
N ILE A 44 -30.39 2.80 -17.65
CA ILE A 44 -30.53 1.44 -17.13
C ILE A 44 -31.99 1.10 -16.83
N ALA A 45 -32.75 2.04 -16.25
CA ALA A 45 -34.16 1.86 -15.92
C ALA A 45 -35.07 1.61 -17.14
N GLN A 46 -34.62 1.94 -18.36
CA GLN A 46 -35.34 1.63 -19.61
C GLN A 46 -35.25 0.14 -19.99
N HIS A 47 -34.36 -0.62 -19.35
CA HIS A 47 -34.01 -1.99 -19.75
C HIS A 47 -34.01 -2.99 -18.59
N ALA A 48 -34.05 -2.54 -17.33
CA ALA A 48 -34.15 -3.38 -16.15
C ALA A 48 -34.93 -2.66 -15.04
N GLU A 49 -35.94 -3.33 -14.48
CA GLU A 49 -36.72 -2.83 -13.34
C GLU A 49 -36.07 -3.19 -12.00
N ASP A 50 -35.48 -4.38 -11.90
CA ASP A 50 -34.75 -4.86 -10.71
C ASP A 50 -33.24 -4.58 -10.87
N PRO A 51 -32.61 -3.81 -9.96
CA PRO A 51 -31.17 -3.55 -9.99
C PRO A 51 -30.29 -4.80 -9.97
N THR A 52 -30.74 -5.91 -9.37
CA THR A 52 -29.97 -7.16 -9.30
C THR A 52 -29.80 -7.82 -10.68
N GLU A 53 -30.65 -7.44 -11.64
CA GLU A 53 -30.55 -7.84 -13.04
C GLU A 53 -29.48 -7.08 -13.83
N VAL A 54 -28.82 -6.09 -13.24
CA VAL A 54 -27.82 -5.25 -13.90
C VAL A 54 -26.42 -5.73 -13.52
N VAL A 55 -25.66 -6.17 -14.51
CA VAL A 55 -24.27 -6.59 -14.35
C VAL A 55 -23.36 -5.58 -15.06
N VAL A 56 -22.44 -4.95 -14.34
CA VAL A 56 -21.57 -3.90 -14.87
C VAL A 56 -20.11 -4.36 -14.89
N GLY A 57 -19.43 -4.24 -16.03
CA GLY A 57 -17.98 -4.38 -16.15
C GLY A 57 -17.30 -3.02 -16.22
N ILE A 58 -16.28 -2.80 -15.40
CA ILE A 58 -15.50 -1.55 -15.33
C ILE A 58 -14.02 -1.85 -15.01
N GLU A 59 -13.10 -0.99 -15.44
CA GLU A 59 -11.65 -1.19 -15.21
C GLU A 59 -11.13 -0.72 -13.83
N THR A 60 -11.98 -0.06 -13.04
CA THR A 60 -11.66 0.45 -11.71
C THR A 60 -12.58 -0.14 -10.64
N ASP A 61 -12.05 -0.37 -9.44
CA ASP A 61 -12.78 -0.85 -8.26
C ASP A 61 -13.08 0.25 -7.23
N HIS A 62 -12.85 1.52 -7.58
CA HIS A 62 -12.96 2.66 -6.67
C HIS A 62 -13.43 3.93 -7.38
N GLY A 63 -13.85 4.92 -6.58
CA GLY A 63 -14.36 6.21 -7.05
C GLY A 63 -15.85 6.37 -6.75
N LEU A 64 -16.32 7.62 -6.75
CA LEU A 64 -17.73 7.94 -6.43
C LEU A 64 -18.70 7.32 -7.44
N TRP A 65 -18.31 7.23 -8.70
CA TRP A 65 -19.09 6.55 -9.73
C TRP A 65 -19.28 5.06 -9.42
N VAL A 66 -18.21 4.33 -9.08
CA VAL A 66 -18.31 2.90 -8.71
C VAL A 66 -19.17 2.73 -7.46
N ALA A 67 -18.95 3.58 -6.46
CA ALA A 67 -19.73 3.57 -5.22
C ALA A 67 -21.23 3.79 -5.48
N SER A 68 -21.62 4.70 -6.39
CA SER A 68 -23.03 4.92 -6.71
C SER A 68 -23.66 3.72 -7.42
N LEU A 69 -22.92 3.03 -8.28
CA LEU A 69 -23.39 1.81 -8.95
C LEU A 69 -23.63 0.67 -7.94
N VAL A 70 -22.70 0.47 -7.00
CA VAL A 70 -22.84 -0.54 -5.94
C VAL A 70 -24.00 -0.17 -5.01
N ALA A 71 -24.11 1.10 -4.59
CA ALA A 71 -25.19 1.59 -3.74
C ALA A 71 -26.58 1.46 -4.38
N ALA A 72 -26.66 1.52 -5.72
CA ALA A 72 -27.88 1.29 -6.46
C ALA A 72 -28.30 -0.20 -6.54
N GLY A 73 -27.47 -1.12 -6.04
CA GLY A 73 -27.74 -2.56 -6.04
C GLY A 73 -27.25 -3.31 -7.28
N TYR A 74 -26.45 -2.69 -8.13
CA TYR A 74 -25.91 -3.33 -9.33
C TYR A 74 -24.76 -4.29 -8.99
N ARG A 75 -24.62 -5.37 -9.78
CA ARG A 75 -23.47 -6.29 -9.67
C ARG A 75 -22.30 -5.76 -10.49
N VAL A 76 -21.39 -5.04 -9.83
CA VAL A 76 -20.22 -4.41 -10.47
C VAL A 76 -19.00 -5.33 -10.40
N TYR A 77 -18.35 -5.57 -11.54
CA TYR A 77 -17.13 -6.35 -11.67
C TYR A 77 -15.97 -5.43 -12.04
N ALA A 78 -14.93 -5.45 -11.22
CA ALA A 78 -13.67 -4.79 -11.53
C ALA A 78 -12.80 -5.70 -12.41
N VAL A 79 -12.58 -5.27 -13.65
CA VAL A 79 -11.84 -5.99 -14.66
C VAL A 79 -10.42 -5.43 -14.75
N ASN A 80 -9.41 -6.29 -14.68
CA ASN A 80 -8.03 -5.84 -14.82
C ASN A 80 -7.80 -5.30 -16.26
N PRO A 81 -7.22 -4.10 -16.45
CA PRO A 81 -6.96 -3.55 -17.78
C PRO A 81 -6.13 -4.47 -18.70
N LYS A 82 -5.24 -5.28 -18.11
CA LYS A 82 -4.49 -6.30 -18.85
C LYS A 82 -5.40 -7.41 -19.37
N ALA A 83 -6.43 -7.79 -18.62
CA ALA A 83 -7.43 -8.75 -19.10
C ALA A 83 -8.25 -8.13 -20.24
N VAL A 84 -8.75 -6.90 -20.08
CA VAL A 84 -9.49 -6.17 -21.13
C VAL A 84 -8.69 -6.09 -22.41
N SER A 85 -7.41 -5.71 -22.34
CA SER A 85 -6.50 -5.71 -23.49
C SER A 85 -6.42 -7.08 -24.19
N ARG A 86 -6.34 -8.20 -23.44
CA ARG A 86 -6.30 -9.55 -24.03
C ARG A 86 -7.63 -9.98 -24.63
N TYR A 87 -8.75 -9.54 -24.06
CA TYR A 87 -10.07 -9.74 -24.65
C TYR A 87 -10.24 -8.92 -25.93
N ARG A 88 -9.74 -7.69 -25.96
CA ARG A 88 -9.75 -6.85 -27.16
C ARG A 88 -9.01 -7.52 -28.31
N ASP A 89 -7.82 -8.06 -28.05
CA ASP A 89 -7.01 -8.79 -29.03
C ASP A 89 -7.76 -10.01 -29.64
N ARG A 90 -8.71 -10.60 -28.90
CA ARG A 90 -9.56 -11.70 -29.38
C ARG A 90 -10.58 -11.26 -30.44
N HIS A 91 -11.06 -10.02 -30.36
CA HIS A 91 -12.15 -9.52 -31.21
C HIS A 91 -11.67 -8.58 -32.32
N HIS A 92 -10.50 -7.95 -32.18
CA HIS A 92 -9.97 -6.98 -33.13
C HIS A 92 -8.48 -7.20 -33.39
N VAL A 93 -8.16 -7.87 -34.51
CA VAL A 93 -6.77 -8.13 -34.93
C VAL A 93 -6.06 -6.88 -35.47
N GLY A 94 -6.83 -5.87 -35.92
CA GLY A 94 -6.30 -4.66 -36.57
C GLY A 94 -5.77 -3.56 -35.64
N GLY A 95 -5.76 -3.76 -34.32
CA GLY A 95 -5.18 -2.82 -33.35
C GLY A 95 -5.91 -1.48 -33.15
N GLY A 96 -7.06 -1.27 -33.80
CA GLY A 96 -7.87 -0.06 -33.60
C GLY A 96 -8.43 0.03 -32.18
N LYS A 97 -8.24 1.19 -31.53
CA LYS A 97 -8.78 1.49 -30.19
C LYS A 97 -9.85 2.58 -30.30
N SER A 98 -11.01 2.35 -29.70
CA SER A 98 -12.00 3.39 -29.43
C SER A 98 -12.71 3.10 -28.12
N ASP A 99 -13.06 4.16 -27.38
CA ASP A 99 -13.65 4.05 -26.04
C ASP A 99 -15.02 3.32 -26.10
N ALA A 100 -15.80 3.56 -27.15
CA ALA A 100 -17.05 2.84 -27.40
C ALA A 100 -16.86 1.33 -27.65
N ALA A 101 -15.72 0.92 -28.24
CA ALA A 101 -15.38 -0.49 -28.41
C ALA A 101 -14.89 -1.10 -27.09
N ASP A 102 -14.15 -0.35 -26.28
CA ASP A 102 -13.70 -0.78 -24.95
C ASP A 102 -14.89 -0.99 -24.00
N ALA A 103 -15.87 -0.08 -24.01
CA ALA A 103 -17.14 -0.27 -23.30
C ALA A 103 -17.88 -1.53 -23.76
N LYS A 104 -17.92 -1.81 -25.07
CA LYS A 104 -18.50 -3.07 -25.58
C LYS A 104 -17.75 -4.30 -25.06
N VAL A 105 -16.42 -4.28 -25.07
CA VAL A 105 -15.59 -5.40 -24.60
C VAL A 105 -15.87 -5.68 -23.12
N LEU A 106 -15.96 -4.63 -22.29
CA LEU A 106 -16.30 -4.76 -20.87
C LEU A 106 -17.67 -5.41 -20.65
N ALA A 107 -18.69 -4.98 -21.41
CA ALA A 107 -20.03 -5.53 -21.36
C ALA A 107 -20.06 -7.03 -21.75
N ASP A 108 -19.39 -7.38 -22.86
CA ASP A 108 -19.29 -8.77 -23.32
C ASP A 108 -18.54 -9.65 -22.31
N LEU A 109 -17.46 -9.13 -21.72
CA LEU A 109 -16.63 -9.84 -20.75
C LEU A 109 -17.40 -10.21 -19.49
N VAL A 110 -18.20 -9.30 -18.93
CA VAL A 110 -19.05 -9.66 -17.78
C VAL A 110 -20.24 -10.53 -18.17
N ARG A 111 -20.66 -10.51 -19.44
CA ARG A 111 -21.71 -11.40 -19.95
C ARG A 111 -21.23 -12.85 -20.06
N THR A 112 -20.02 -13.08 -20.55
CA THR A 112 -19.53 -14.45 -20.82
C THR A 112 -18.62 -15.00 -19.72
N ASP A 113 -17.87 -14.13 -19.04
CA ASP A 113 -16.72 -14.52 -18.22
C ASP A 113 -16.74 -13.91 -16.81
N ALA A 114 -17.86 -13.35 -16.35
CA ALA A 114 -17.98 -12.76 -15.01
C ALA A 114 -17.45 -13.67 -13.87
N HIS A 115 -17.64 -15.00 -13.99
CA HIS A 115 -17.14 -15.98 -13.03
C HIS A 115 -15.61 -16.00 -12.87
N ASN A 116 -14.86 -15.45 -13.83
CA ASN A 116 -13.40 -15.30 -13.80
C ASN A 116 -12.95 -13.94 -13.22
N HIS A 117 -13.90 -13.04 -12.93
CA HIS A 117 -13.65 -11.68 -12.46
C HIS A 117 -14.20 -11.47 -11.06
N ARG A 118 -13.67 -10.44 -10.38
CA ARG A 118 -14.06 -10.16 -9.00
C ARG A 118 -15.16 -9.11 -8.99
N VAL A 119 -16.21 -9.38 -8.22
CA VAL A 119 -17.19 -8.37 -7.85
C VAL A 119 -16.49 -7.32 -7.00
N VAL A 120 -16.82 -6.04 -7.23
CA VAL A 120 -16.41 -4.95 -6.35
C VAL A 120 -16.97 -5.26 -4.97
N ALA A 121 -16.09 -5.27 -3.96
CA ALA A 121 -16.46 -5.65 -2.61
C ALA A 121 -17.48 -4.66 -2.02
N GLY A 122 -18.44 -5.19 -1.25
CA GLY A 122 -19.37 -4.41 -0.44
C GLY A 122 -18.73 -3.92 0.86
N ASP A 123 -17.49 -3.41 0.75
CA ASP A 123 -16.72 -2.88 1.87
C ASP A 123 -17.48 -1.72 2.53
N THR A 124 -17.45 -1.63 3.86
CA THR A 124 -18.14 -0.54 4.58
C THR A 124 -17.48 0.82 4.33
N GLU A 125 -18.24 1.90 4.53
CA GLU A 125 -17.71 3.27 4.49
C GLU A 125 -16.54 3.46 5.48
N GLN A 126 -16.61 2.79 6.63
CA GLN A 126 -15.59 2.85 7.66
C GLN A 126 -14.25 2.28 7.16
N VAL A 127 -14.24 1.12 6.52
CA VAL A 127 -13.00 0.55 5.97
C VAL A 127 -12.49 1.35 4.76
N GLN A 128 -13.38 1.94 3.97
CA GLN A 128 -12.97 2.83 2.88
C GLN A 128 -12.26 4.09 3.42
N ALA A 129 -12.73 4.68 4.51
CA ALA A 129 -12.06 5.79 5.18
C ALA A 129 -10.66 5.38 5.67
N VAL A 130 -10.55 4.23 6.34
CA VAL A 130 -9.26 3.66 6.77
C VAL A 130 -8.32 3.47 5.58
N LYS A 131 -8.81 2.93 4.46
CA LYS A 131 -8.03 2.72 3.24
C LYS A 131 -7.49 4.02 2.66
N VAL A 132 -8.31 5.08 2.60
CA VAL A 132 -7.89 6.40 2.11
C VAL A 132 -6.76 6.95 2.98
N LEU A 133 -6.95 6.96 4.31
CA LEU A 133 -5.96 7.46 5.27
C LEU A 133 -4.67 6.63 5.22
N ALA A 134 -4.77 5.29 5.19
CA ALA A 134 -3.62 4.39 5.11
C ALA A 134 -2.81 4.58 3.81
N ARG A 135 -3.49 4.76 2.68
CA ARG A 135 -2.83 5.03 1.39
C ARG A 135 -2.13 6.40 1.39
N ALA A 136 -2.77 7.43 1.95
CA ALA A 136 -2.19 8.76 2.08
C ALA A 136 -0.95 8.76 2.98
N GLN A 137 -1.05 8.12 4.15
CA GLN A 137 0.06 7.96 5.10
C GLN A 137 1.22 7.20 4.46
N GLN A 138 0.97 6.08 3.78
CA GLN A 138 2.01 5.32 3.08
C GLN A 138 2.67 6.12 1.94
N ALA A 139 1.90 6.93 1.21
CA ALA A 139 2.44 7.81 0.18
C ALA A 139 3.37 8.88 0.77
N LEU A 140 3.02 9.49 1.91
CA LEU A 140 3.90 10.42 2.60
C LEU A 140 5.18 9.76 3.13
N VAL A 141 5.10 8.53 3.63
CA VAL A 141 6.29 7.75 4.00
C VAL A 141 7.24 7.58 2.80
N TRP A 142 6.70 7.24 1.63
CA TRP A 142 7.51 7.10 0.42
C TRP A 142 8.11 8.43 -0.04
N SER A 143 7.34 9.52 0.00
CA SER A 143 7.85 10.86 -0.30
C SER A 143 8.97 11.27 0.65
N ARG A 144 8.79 11.07 1.96
CA ARG A 144 9.82 11.34 2.98
C ARG A 144 11.07 10.52 2.70
N ASN A 145 10.96 9.22 2.44
CA ASN A 145 12.12 8.37 2.14
C ASN A 145 12.87 8.86 0.89
N ARG A 146 12.16 9.37 -0.13
CA ARG A 146 12.77 9.98 -1.31
C ARG A 146 13.57 11.22 -0.95
N GLU A 147 13.02 12.11 -0.13
CA GLU A 147 13.70 13.32 0.33
C GLU A 147 14.90 13.01 1.24
N VAL A 148 14.77 12.01 2.13
CA VAL A 148 15.89 11.52 2.95
C VAL A 148 17.03 10.99 2.08
N ASN A 149 16.72 10.29 0.99
CA ASN A 149 17.75 9.82 0.06
C ASN A 149 18.40 10.97 -0.71
N ARG A 150 17.63 12.01 -1.08
CA ARG A 150 18.19 13.24 -1.67
C ARG A 150 19.12 13.96 -0.70
N LEU A 151 18.72 14.07 0.58
CA LEU A 151 19.55 14.63 1.65
C LEU A 151 20.83 13.81 1.87
N ARG A 152 20.70 12.49 1.96
CA ARG A 152 21.85 11.60 2.09
C ARG A 152 22.85 11.77 0.94
N ASN A 153 22.37 11.87 -0.29
CA ASN A 153 23.21 12.05 -1.47
C ASN A 153 23.95 13.40 -1.43
N ALA A 154 23.26 14.49 -1.09
CA ALA A 154 23.88 15.80 -0.92
C ALA A 154 24.97 15.76 0.16
N LEU A 155 24.64 15.25 1.37
CA LEU A 155 25.61 15.15 2.47
C LEU A 155 26.82 14.29 2.11
N ARG A 156 26.64 13.20 1.35
CA ARG A 156 27.75 12.34 0.91
C ARG A 156 28.77 13.08 0.05
N GLU A 157 28.33 14.08 -0.70
CA GLU A 157 29.17 14.80 -1.66
C GLU A 157 30.08 15.86 -1.02
N PHE A 158 29.60 16.55 0.04
CA PHE A 158 30.36 17.67 0.63
C PHE A 158 30.42 17.67 2.17
N TYR A 159 29.66 16.82 2.86
CA TYR A 159 29.55 16.83 4.32
C TYR A 159 29.39 15.41 4.92
N PRO A 160 30.35 14.49 4.65
CA PRO A 160 30.25 13.09 5.07
C PRO A 160 30.23 12.90 6.60
N ALA A 161 30.84 13.80 7.39
CA ALA A 161 30.79 13.74 8.85
C ALA A 161 29.35 13.75 9.40
N ALA A 162 28.40 14.40 8.72
CA ALA A 162 26.99 14.37 9.11
C ALA A 162 26.38 12.96 9.01
N LEU A 163 26.79 12.17 8.01
CA LEU A 163 26.31 10.78 7.85
C LEU A 163 26.88 9.84 8.91
N VAL A 164 28.03 10.18 9.49
CA VAL A 164 28.61 9.46 10.64
C VAL A 164 27.93 9.88 11.94
N ALA A 165 27.60 11.17 12.08
CA ALA A 165 26.94 11.71 13.26
C ALA A 165 25.48 11.24 13.40
N PHE A 166 24.80 11.00 12.27
CA PHE A 166 23.38 10.68 12.23
C PHE A 166 23.08 9.43 11.40
N GLU A 167 22.70 8.35 12.08
CA GLU A 167 22.17 7.15 11.42
C GLU A 167 20.79 7.42 10.79
N ASP A 168 19.95 8.17 11.51
CA ASP A 168 18.62 8.56 11.07
C ASP A 168 18.54 10.05 10.68
N LEU A 169 18.56 10.32 9.37
CA LEU A 169 18.49 11.66 8.79
C LEU A 169 17.10 12.32 8.80
N HIS A 170 16.03 11.57 9.07
CA HIS A 170 14.71 12.16 9.35
C HIS A 170 14.39 12.21 10.84
N GLY A 171 15.34 11.79 11.68
CA GLY A 171 15.28 11.92 13.12
C GLY A 171 15.34 13.38 13.55
N ARG A 172 14.68 13.69 14.67
CA ARG A 172 14.54 15.08 15.15
C ARG A 172 15.88 15.77 15.41
N ASP A 173 16.87 15.02 15.89
CA ASP A 173 18.22 15.54 16.15
C ASP A 173 18.94 15.94 14.87
N ALA A 174 18.89 15.08 13.84
CA ALA A 174 19.51 15.35 12.54
C ALA A 174 18.88 16.59 11.91
N LEU A 175 17.55 16.68 11.89
CA LEU A 175 16.83 17.82 11.32
C LEU A 175 17.12 19.12 12.09
N ALA A 176 17.11 19.07 13.43
CA ALA A 176 17.40 20.24 14.26
C ALA A 176 18.82 20.76 14.06
N LEU A 177 19.82 19.86 14.00
CA LEU A 177 21.21 20.27 13.85
C LEU A 177 21.55 20.67 12.42
N LEU A 178 21.15 19.89 11.41
CA LEU A 178 21.41 20.20 10.00
C LEU A 178 20.66 21.45 9.55
N GLY A 179 19.49 21.76 10.15
CA GLY A 179 18.82 23.04 9.93
C GLY A 179 19.64 24.24 10.41
N ARG A 180 20.42 24.07 11.49
CA ARG A 180 21.24 25.14 12.10
C ARG A 180 22.68 25.20 11.56
N ALA A 181 23.25 24.04 11.24
CA ALA A 181 24.61 23.87 10.73
C ALA A 181 24.60 22.90 9.53
N PRO A 182 24.16 23.38 8.36
CA PRO A 182 23.99 22.57 7.15
C PRO A 182 25.29 22.28 6.40
N ASP A 183 26.43 22.79 6.88
CA ASP A 183 27.74 22.67 6.24
C ASP A 183 28.83 22.34 7.26
N PRO A 184 29.93 21.70 6.84
CA PRO A 184 30.96 21.22 7.75
C PRO A 184 31.68 22.33 8.51
N VAL A 185 31.81 23.54 7.93
CA VAL A 185 32.54 24.65 8.55
C VAL A 185 31.74 25.24 9.70
N THR A 186 30.45 25.50 9.48
CA THR A 186 29.53 25.97 10.52
C THR A 186 29.39 24.92 11.63
N ALA A 187 29.32 23.64 11.26
CA ALA A 187 29.16 22.54 12.19
C ALA A 187 30.37 22.34 13.12
N ALA A 188 31.59 22.39 12.60
CA ALA A 188 32.80 22.22 13.41
C ALA A 188 32.97 23.32 14.48
N ARG A 189 32.42 24.51 14.21
CA ARG A 189 32.44 25.67 15.13
C ARG A 189 31.46 25.55 16.29
N LEU A 190 30.49 24.63 16.23
CA LEU A 190 29.51 24.48 17.30
C LEU A 190 30.18 24.04 18.61
N THR A 191 29.80 24.69 19.71
CA THR A 191 30.14 24.23 21.06
C THR A 191 29.21 23.08 21.48
N VAL A 192 29.64 22.27 22.44
CA VAL A 192 28.78 21.22 23.04
C VAL A 192 27.47 21.83 23.55
N SER A 193 27.51 23.01 24.17
CA SER A 193 26.31 23.71 24.64
C SER A 193 25.35 24.11 23.51
N GLN A 194 25.87 24.52 22.34
CA GLN A 194 25.05 24.84 21.16
C GLN A 194 24.45 23.59 20.54
N VAL A 195 25.21 22.48 20.45
CA VAL A 195 24.69 21.18 20.00
C VAL A 195 23.57 20.73 20.94
N LYS A 196 23.80 20.75 22.26
CA LYS A 196 22.80 20.40 23.28
C LYS A 196 21.53 21.25 23.16
N ALA A 197 21.66 22.55 22.91
CA ALA A 197 20.52 23.43 22.69
C ALA A 197 19.71 23.05 21.44
N ALA A 198 20.38 22.72 20.32
CA ALA A 198 19.72 22.26 19.11
C ALA A 198 19.00 20.91 19.32
N LEU A 199 19.64 19.94 19.96
CA LEU A 199 19.01 18.64 20.28
C LEU A 199 17.79 18.81 21.19
N ARG A 200 17.88 19.69 22.19
CA ARG A 200 16.76 20.02 23.08
C ARG A 200 15.61 20.67 22.32
N ALA A 201 15.89 21.58 21.40
CA ALA A 201 14.88 22.19 20.53
C ALA A 201 14.23 21.13 19.61
N GLY A 202 14.99 20.13 19.15
CA GLY A 202 14.48 18.94 18.47
C GLY A 202 13.68 17.99 19.38
N GLY A 203 13.56 18.27 20.68
CA GLY A 203 12.76 17.51 21.63
C GLY A 203 13.50 16.38 22.36
N ARG A 204 14.83 16.25 22.21
CA ARG A 204 15.62 15.29 22.99
C ARG A 204 15.63 15.69 24.47
N ARG A 205 15.27 14.75 25.34
CA ARG A 205 15.27 14.94 26.81
C ARG A 205 16.32 14.09 27.53
N ARG A 206 16.69 12.93 26.98
CA ARG A 206 17.59 11.95 27.61
C ARG A 206 18.96 11.91 26.92
N ASN A 207 20.00 11.57 27.70
CA ASN A 207 21.38 11.42 27.24
C ASN A 207 21.92 12.64 26.48
N LEU A 208 21.46 13.85 26.81
CA LEU A 208 21.77 15.08 26.07
C LEU A 208 23.27 15.36 26.02
N ASP A 209 23.95 15.32 27.17
CA ASP A 209 25.37 15.64 27.27
C ASP A 209 26.22 14.64 26.47
N LEU A 210 26.08 13.35 26.76
CA LEU A 210 26.78 12.27 26.05
C LEU A 210 26.53 12.31 24.53
N THR A 211 25.30 12.58 24.10
CA THR A 211 24.95 12.64 22.66
C THR A 211 25.56 13.88 22.01
N ALA A 212 25.50 15.03 22.67
CA ALA A 212 26.04 16.28 22.14
C ALA A 212 27.58 16.22 22.01
N GLU A 213 28.27 15.65 22.99
CA GLU A 213 29.72 15.43 22.95
C GLU A 213 30.12 14.52 21.79
N LYS A 214 29.44 13.38 21.64
CA LYS A 214 29.69 12.44 20.53
C LYS A 214 29.48 13.09 19.16
N ILE A 215 28.36 13.79 18.99
CA ILE A 215 28.07 14.49 17.73
C ILE A 215 29.14 15.55 17.46
N GLN A 216 29.46 16.40 18.44
CA GLN A 216 30.46 17.46 18.24
C GLN A 216 31.83 16.89 17.87
N ALA A 217 32.25 15.81 18.53
CA ALA A 217 33.51 15.15 18.23
C ALA A 217 33.56 14.69 16.76
N VAL A 218 32.48 14.07 16.27
CA VAL A 218 32.36 13.66 14.86
C VAL A 218 32.34 14.87 13.92
N LEU A 219 31.61 15.94 14.25
CA LEU A 219 31.52 17.12 13.38
C LEU A 219 32.83 17.90 13.25
N ARG A 220 33.78 17.70 14.17
CA ARG A 220 35.10 18.32 14.17
C ARG A 220 36.18 17.46 13.52
N THR A 221 35.87 16.24 13.07
CA THR A 221 36.86 15.43 12.36
C THR A 221 37.27 16.12 11.05
N GLU A 222 38.55 16.03 10.73
CA GLU A 222 39.09 16.54 9.48
C GLU A 222 38.42 15.85 8.28
N GLN A 223 38.07 16.63 7.26
CA GLN A 223 37.45 16.12 6.04
C GLN A 223 37.78 17.04 4.86
N LEU A 224 37.60 16.53 3.64
CA LEU A 224 37.76 17.33 2.43
C LEU A 224 36.69 18.42 2.37
N HIS A 225 37.09 19.60 1.92
CA HIS A 225 36.21 20.75 1.80
C HIS A 225 35.97 21.12 0.33
N ALA A 226 34.70 21.31 0.00
CA ALA A 226 34.32 21.96 -1.26
C ALA A 226 34.73 23.45 -1.25
N PRO A 227 34.96 24.06 -2.41
CA PRO A 227 35.13 25.51 -2.52
C PRO A 227 33.95 26.26 -1.89
N ALA A 228 34.21 27.44 -1.31
CA ALA A 228 33.23 28.15 -0.48
C ALA A 228 31.86 28.38 -1.17
N ALA A 229 31.86 28.78 -2.44
CA ALA A 229 30.62 28.98 -3.20
C ALA A 229 29.82 27.69 -3.39
N VAL A 230 30.51 26.57 -3.66
CA VAL A 230 29.91 25.25 -3.81
C VAL A 230 29.35 24.75 -2.48
N ALA A 231 30.13 24.88 -1.40
CA ALA A 231 29.68 24.53 -0.05
C ALA A 231 28.44 25.34 0.38
N ALA A 232 28.38 26.63 0.05
CA ALA A 232 27.22 27.49 0.32
C ALA A 232 25.97 27.05 -0.46
N ALA A 233 26.15 26.62 -1.73
CA ALA A 233 25.05 26.08 -2.54
C ALA A 233 24.52 24.77 -1.96
N TYR A 234 25.40 23.82 -1.60
CA TYR A 234 24.99 22.59 -0.94
C TYR A 234 24.33 22.85 0.42
N ALA A 235 24.83 23.81 1.20
CA ALA A 235 24.21 24.20 2.47
C ALA A 235 22.76 24.70 2.28
N ALA A 236 22.48 25.43 1.19
CA ALA A 236 21.12 25.82 0.85
C ALA A 236 20.24 24.63 0.47
N VAL A 237 20.77 23.66 -0.29
CA VAL A 237 20.08 22.40 -0.63
C VAL A 237 19.75 21.59 0.63
N VAL A 238 20.72 21.43 1.54
CA VAL A 238 20.53 20.72 2.82
C VAL A 238 19.42 21.39 3.65
N ARG A 239 19.44 22.73 3.79
CA ARG A 239 18.38 23.45 4.51
C ARG A 239 17.00 23.25 3.88
N ALA A 240 16.91 23.32 2.55
CA ALA A 240 15.65 23.10 1.85
C ALA A 240 15.11 21.68 2.09
N GLN A 241 15.96 20.66 1.98
CA GLN A 241 15.58 19.26 2.23
C GLN A 241 15.18 19.02 3.69
N VAL A 242 15.91 19.60 4.66
CA VAL A 242 15.53 19.54 6.08
C VAL A 242 14.15 20.16 6.30
N GLY A 243 13.84 21.29 5.66
CA GLY A 243 12.53 21.92 5.73
C GLY A 243 11.41 21.02 5.21
N VAL A 244 11.61 20.41 4.03
CA VAL A 244 10.62 19.48 3.43
C VAL A 244 10.43 18.23 4.29
N ILE A 245 11.51 17.60 4.75
CA ILE A 245 11.42 16.40 5.60
C ILE A 245 10.72 16.73 6.92
N THR A 246 11.00 17.90 7.51
CA THR A 246 10.34 18.34 8.74
C THR A 246 8.83 18.49 8.52
N ALA A 247 8.42 19.15 7.44
CA ALA A 247 7.00 19.28 7.09
C ALA A 247 6.34 17.92 6.87
N LEU A 248 6.99 17.02 6.13
CA LEU A 248 6.49 15.65 5.90
C LEU A 248 6.34 14.86 7.21
N ASN A 249 7.28 15.00 8.15
CA ASN A 249 7.20 14.36 9.47
C ASN A 249 6.01 14.91 10.29
N THR A 250 5.76 16.22 10.25
CA THR A 250 4.60 16.82 10.92
C THR A 250 3.29 16.31 10.32
N GLN A 251 3.17 16.28 8.99
CA GLN A 251 1.97 15.78 8.32
C GLN A 251 1.76 14.28 8.53
N LEU A 252 2.84 13.49 8.56
CA LEU A 252 2.79 12.07 8.89
C LEU A 252 2.20 11.85 10.29
N ALA A 253 2.69 12.56 11.31
CA ALA A 253 2.19 12.42 12.67
C ALA A 253 0.69 12.78 12.78
N ALA A 254 0.25 13.81 12.06
CA ALA A 254 -1.17 14.20 12.04
C ALA A 254 -2.06 13.15 11.34
N LEU A 255 -1.60 12.59 10.22
CA LEU A 255 -2.30 11.53 9.50
C LEU A 255 -2.31 10.20 10.26
N GLU A 256 -1.21 9.87 10.94
CA GLU A 256 -1.11 8.67 11.78
C GLU A 256 -2.12 8.73 12.92
N ALA A 257 -2.25 9.86 13.62
CA ALA A 257 -3.27 10.01 14.67
C ALA A 257 -4.71 9.84 14.16
N GLN A 258 -5.03 10.38 12.98
CA GLN A 258 -6.37 10.20 12.37
C GLN A 258 -6.60 8.75 11.91
N LEU A 259 -5.57 8.12 11.35
CA LEU A 259 -5.63 6.73 10.91
C LEU A 259 -5.82 5.77 12.09
N GLU A 260 -5.08 5.98 13.19
CA GLU A 260 -5.21 5.23 14.45
C GLU A 260 -6.64 5.32 14.96
N GLN A 261 -7.17 6.53 15.13
CA GLN A 261 -8.54 6.74 15.61
C GLN A 261 -9.58 6.06 14.71
N SER A 262 -9.43 6.17 13.38
CA SER A 262 -10.36 5.53 12.43
C SER A 262 -10.26 4.02 12.46
N PHE A 263 -9.06 3.47 12.68
CA PHE A 263 -8.81 2.04 12.72
C PHE A 263 -9.34 1.41 14.00
N GLU A 264 -9.07 2.01 15.16
CA GLU A 264 -9.53 1.51 16.48
C GLU A 264 -11.06 1.41 16.59
N GLN A 265 -11.79 2.26 15.87
CA GLN A 265 -13.26 2.22 15.84
C GLN A 265 -13.80 1.06 15.00
N HIS A 266 -12.98 0.37 14.20
CA HIS A 266 -13.44 -0.65 13.27
C HIS A 266 -13.71 -1.98 14.01
N PRO A 267 -14.81 -2.70 13.70
CA PRO A 267 -15.16 -3.97 14.38
C PRO A 267 -14.13 -5.10 14.29
N ASP A 268 -13.18 -5.01 13.36
CA ASP A 268 -12.09 -5.99 13.19
C ASP A 268 -10.77 -5.56 13.87
N ALA A 269 -10.70 -4.37 14.45
CA ALA A 269 -9.47 -3.81 15.00
C ALA A 269 -8.83 -4.75 16.04
N ASP A 270 -9.61 -5.21 17.02
CA ASP A 270 -9.14 -6.11 18.09
C ASP A 270 -8.60 -7.43 17.55
N ILE A 271 -9.25 -8.00 16.52
CA ILE A 271 -8.78 -9.23 15.88
C ILE A 271 -7.47 -8.97 15.17
N ILE A 272 -7.36 -7.86 14.45
CA ILE A 272 -6.15 -7.51 13.70
C ILE A 272 -4.98 -7.21 14.66
N LEU A 273 -5.23 -6.46 15.74
CA LEU A 273 -4.24 -6.13 16.76
C LEU A 273 -3.80 -7.34 17.60
N SER A 274 -4.64 -8.38 17.71
CA SER A 274 -4.23 -9.61 18.38
C SER A 274 -3.11 -10.37 17.65
N LEU A 275 -2.89 -10.08 16.36
CA LEU A 275 -1.87 -10.76 15.55
C LEU A 275 -0.46 -10.19 15.84
N PRO A 276 0.54 -11.04 16.12
CA PRO A 276 1.89 -10.61 16.44
C PRO A 276 2.50 -9.72 15.35
N GLY A 277 2.96 -8.54 15.75
CA GLY A 277 3.62 -7.58 14.86
C GLY A 277 2.69 -6.62 14.11
N LEU A 278 1.37 -6.71 14.28
CA LEU A 278 0.44 -5.67 13.83
C LEU A 278 0.17 -4.69 14.98
N GLY A 279 0.64 -3.45 14.82
CA GLY A 279 0.14 -2.29 15.57
C GLY A 279 -0.78 -1.45 14.68
N ASP A 280 -1.34 -0.38 15.21
CA ASP A 280 -2.46 0.37 14.60
C ASP A 280 -2.21 0.77 13.15
N ILE A 281 -1.09 1.44 12.86
CA ILE A 281 -0.77 1.88 11.49
C ILE A 281 -0.63 0.71 10.52
N LEU A 282 0.03 -0.37 10.95
CA LEU A 282 0.27 -1.51 10.07
C LEU A 282 -0.98 -2.37 9.90
N GLY A 283 -1.75 -2.54 10.97
CA GLY A 283 -3.07 -3.17 10.98
C GLY A 283 -4.05 -2.43 10.08
N ALA A 284 -4.09 -1.10 10.17
CA ALA A 284 -4.93 -0.25 9.33
C ALA A 284 -4.58 -0.35 7.83
N ARG A 285 -3.28 -0.43 7.48
CA ARG A 285 -2.85 -0.68 6.10
C ARG A 285 -3.31 -2.06 5.59
N VAL A 286 -3.21 -3.09 6.44
CA VAL A 286 -3.67 -4.44 6.11
C VAL A 286 -5.19 -4.47 5.93
N LEU A 287 -5.92 -3.88 6.88
CA LEU A 287 -7.37 -3.77 6.85
C LEU A 287 -7.84 -3.01 5.60
N GLY A 288 -7.31 -1.80 5.36
CA GLY A 288 -7.75 -0.95 4.25
C GLY A 288 -7.55 -1.59 2.87
N GLU A 289 -6.50 -2.39 2.67
CA GLU A 289 -6.30 -3.06 1.37
C GLU A 289 -7.06 -4.38 1.24
N PHE A 290 -7.28 -5.11 2.34
CA PHE A 290 -8.12 -6.32 2.32
C PHE A 290 -9.62 -6.02 2.34
N GLY A 291 -10.04 -4.90 2.93
CA GLY A 291 -11.43 -4.60 3.22
C GLY A 291 -12.03 -5.50 4.30
N ASP A 292 -13.30 -5.26 4.58
CA ASP A 292 -14.09 -5.87 5.64
C ASP A 292 -15.31 -6.66 5.13
N ASP A 293 -15.56 -6.66 3.81
CA ASP A 293 -16.59 -7.51 3.21
C ASP A 293 -16.26 -9.00 3.43
N PRO A 294 -17.12 -9.76 4.16
CA PRO A 294 -16.88 -11.16 4.47
C PRO A 294 -16.88 -12.06 3.24
N GLU A 295 -17.60 -11.69 2.18
CA GLU A 295 -17.74 -12.47 0.94
C GLU A 295 -16.66 -12.14 -0.10
N ARG A 296 -15.82 -11.12 0.16
CA ARG A 296 -14.75 -10.68 -0.75
C ARG A 296 -13.72 -11.77 -1.07
N PHE A 297 -13.52 -12.71 -0.14
CA PHE A 297 -12.56 -13.79 -0.24
C PHE A 297 -13.19 -15.13 0.13
N ALA A 298 -13.48 -15.96 -0.87
CA ALA A 298 -14.06 -17.29 -0.69
C ALA A 298 -13.22 -18.19 0.26
N ASP A 299 -11.89 -18.06 0.21
CA ASP A 299 -10.99 -18.85 1.04
C ASP A 299 -9.65 -18.12 1.34
N ALA A 300 -8.86 -18.72 2.24
CA ALA A 300 -7.53 -18.22 2.59
C ALA A 300 -6.57 -18.14 1.39
N GLN A 301 -6.74 -19.01 0.38
CA GLN A 301 -5.89 -19.05 -0.79
C GLN A 301 -6.14 -17.83 -1.70
N SER A 302 -7.39 -17.43 -1.88
CA SER A 302 -7.81 -16.23 -2.60
C SER A 302 -7.26 -14.97 -1.94
N ARG A 303 -7.28 -14.88 -0.59
CA ARG A 303 -6.70 -13.78 0.16
C ARG A 303 -5.18 -13.71 0.02
N ARG A 304 -4.48 -14.85 0.09
CA ARG A 304 -3.03 -14.94 -0.16
C ARG A 304 -2.63 -14.58 -1.60
N ASN A 305 -3.43 -14.98 -2.58
CA ASN A 305 -3.22 -14.64 -3.98
C ASN A 305 -3.33 -13.13 -4.20
N TYR A 306 -4.34 -12.49 -3.61
CA TYR A 306 -4.53 -11.04 -3.67
C TYR A 306 -3.39 -10.26 -3.00
N ALA A 307 -2.94 -10.74 -1.84
CA ALA A 307 -1.75 -10.23 -1.17
C ALA A 307 -0.43 -10.38 -1.96
N GLY A 308 -0.43 -11.17 -3.04
CA GLY A 308 0.78 -11.45 -3.82
C GLY A 308 1.85 -12.25 -3.06
N THR A 309 1.48 -12.93 -1.96
CA THR A 309 2.40 -13.73 -1.14
C THR A 309 2.48 -15.18 -1.60
N SER A 310 1.44 -15.68 -2.30
CA SER A 310 1.44 -17.04 -2.83
C SER A 310 2.42 -17.20 -3.99
N PRO A 311 3.18 -18.31 -4.03
CA PRO A 311 4.07 -18.62 -5.15
C PRO A 311 3.28 -18.79 -6.45
N LEU A 312 3.92 -18.45 -7.57
CA LEU A 312 3.43 -18.71 -8.92
C LEU A 312 4.20 -19.90 -9.49
N THR A 313 3.53 -21.03 -9.66
CA THR A 313 4.13 -22.19 -10.34
C THR A 313 3.99 -22.01 -11.84
N VAL A 314 5.11 -21.94 -12.55
CA VAL A 314 5.16 -21.98 -14.02
C VAL A 314 5.65 -23.37 -14.41
N ALA A 315 4.77 -24.15 -15.03
CA ALA A 315 5.07 -25.51 -15.47
C ALA A 315 4.79 -25.67 -16.97
N SER A 316 5.66 -26.40 -17.65
CA SER A 316 5.51 -26.93 -19.00
C SER A 316 5.91 -28.41 -18.96
N GLY A 317 5.60 -29.18 -20.01
CA GLY A 317 5.88 -30.63 -20.04
C GLY A 317 7.33 -31.05 -19.72
N LYS A 318 8.31 -30.14 -19.80
CA LYS A 318 9.72 -30.42 -19.47
C LYS A 318 10.32 -29.55 -18.35
N LYS A 319 9.61 -28.55 -17.84
CA LYS A 319 10.16 -27.57 -16.87
C LYS A 319 9.13 -27.18 -15.83
N ARG A 320 9.54 -27.12 -14.56
CA ARG A 320 8.75 -26.58 -13.46
C ARG A 320 9.58 -25.56 -12.69
N ALA A 321 9.06 -24.34 -12.55
CA ALA A 321 9.67 -23.26 -11.79
C ALA A 321 8.64 -22.67 -10.81
N VAL A 322 9.11 -22.29 -9.62
CA VAL A 322 8.28 -21.62 -8.59
C VAL A 322 8.79 -20.19 -8.45
N LEU A 323 7.99 -19.23 -8.90
CA LEU A 323 8.34 -17.83 -9.03
C LEU A 323 7.57 -16.96 -8.04
N ALA A 324 8.06 -15.74 -7.82
CA ALA A 324 7.32 -14.72 -7.07
C ALA A 324 6.25 -14.06 -7.96
N ARG A 325 5.12 -13.67 -7.37
CA ARG A 325 4.15 -12.82 -8.04
C ARG A 325 4.63 -11.36 -7.99
N HIS A 326 4.96 -10.80 -9.15
CA HIS A 326 5.36 -9.39 -9.28
C HIS A 326 4.20 -8.46 -9.61
N ALA A 327 3.17 -8.94 -10.32
CA ALA A 327 1.91 -8.22 -10.49
C ALA A 327 1.06 -8.40 -9.23
N ARG A 328 1.01 -7.38 -8.38
CA ARG A 328 0.33 -7.39 -7.07
C ARG A 328 0.06 -5.97 -6.57
N ASN A 329 -0.80 -5.86 -5.57
CA ASN A 329 -0.95 -4.63 -4.79
C ASN A 329 0.34 -4.40 -3.98
N GLN A 330 1.10 -3.38 -4.36
CA GLN A 330 2.39 -3.07 -3.72
C GLN A 330 2.22 -2.63 -2.27
N ARG A 331 1.15 -1.87 -1.96
CA ARG A 331 0.88 -1.36 -0.61
C ARG A 331 0.60 -2.50 0.36
N LEU A 332 -0.26 -3.43 -0.06
CA LEU A 332 -0.57 -4.60 0.73
C LEU A 332 0.65 -5.51 0.90
N TYR A 333 1.41 -5.73 -0.16
CA TYR A 333 2.62 -6.56 -0.06
C TYR A 333 3.66 -5.94 0.89
N ASP A 334 3.92 -4.63 0.78
CA ASP A 334 4.86 -3.93 1.66
C ASP A 334 4.40 -4.01 3.13
N ALA A 335 3.10 -3.84 3.39
CA ALA A 335 2.53 -4.00 4.73
C ALA A 335 2.71 -5.44 5.26
N ILE A 336 2.53 -6.46 4.42
CA ILE A 336 2.70 -7.86 4.83
C ILE A 336 4.17 -8.23 5.03
N ASP A 337 5.09 -7.73 4.21
CA ASP A 337 6.54 -7.95 4.39
C ASP A 337 7.00 -7.34 5.73
N GLN A 338 6.55 -6.11 6.01
CA GLN A 338 6.81 -5.44 7.28
C GLN A 338 6.16 -6.18 8.46
N TRP A 339 4.91 -6.65 8.32
CA TRP A 339 4.22 -7.43 9.35
C TRP A 339 4.99 -8.71 9.66
N ALA A 340 5.40 -9.45 8.64
CA ALA A 340 6.21 -10.65 8.81
C ALA A 340 7.50 -10.34 9.58
N PHE A 341 8.18 -9.24 9.26
CA PHE A 341 9.37 -8.81 9.99
C PHE A 341 9.09 -8.46 11.46
N CYS A 342 8.09 -7.61 11.73
CA CYS A 342 7.71 -7.21 13.08
C CYS A 342 7.28 -8.41 13.94
N SER A 343 6.66 -9.43 13.34
CA SER A 343 6.20 -10.63 14.06
C SER A 343 7.34 -11.49 14.63
N LEU A 344 8.58 -11.34 14.14
CA LEU A 344 9.72 -12.18 14.53
C LEU A 344 10.10 -12.05 16.01
N GLN A 345 9.82 -10.90 16.63
CA GLN A 345 10.12 -10.66 18.04
C GLN A 345 8.95 -11.05 18.96
N ALA A 346 7.73 -11.13 18.41
CA ALA A 346 6.50 -11.30 19.20
C ALA A 346 5.91 -12.72 19.09
N SER A 347 6.28 -13.52 18.08
CA SER A 347 5.77 -14.89 17.88
C SER A 347 6.91 -15.90 17.77
N PRO A 348 7.05 -16.83 18.73
CA PRO A 348 8.00 -17.93 18.66
C PRO A 348 7.81 -18.81 17.40
N GLY A 349 6.56 -19.09 17.00
CA GLY A 349 6.27 -19.86 15.80
C GLY A 349 6.67 -19.13 14.52
N ALA A 350 6.51 -17.81 14.48
CA ALA A 350 6.97 -16.99 13.36
C ALA A 350 8.49 -17.02 13.23
N ARG A 351 9.20 -16.87 14.37
CA ARG A 351 10.66 -16.97 14.42
C ARG A 351 11.15 -18.34 13.94
N ALA A 352 10.56 -19.41 14.43
CA ALA A 352 10.93 -20.77 14.04
C ALA A 352 10.73 -21.03 12.53
N LEU A 353 9.61 -20.56 11.95
CA LEU A 353 9.39 -20.65 10.51
C LEU A 353 10.43 -19.85 9.73
N TYR A 354 10.70 -18.61 10.12
CA TYR A 354 11.71 -17.77 9.47
C TYR A 354 13.10 -18.44 9.50
N ASP A 355 13.52 -18.97 10.63
CA ASP A 355 14.81 -19.64 10.80
C ASP A 355 14.93 -20.89 9.96
N THR A 356 13.89 -21.72 9.95
CA THR A 356 13.84 -22.91 9.09
C THR A 356 14.04 -22.53 7.61
N ARG A 357 13.42 -21.43 7.16
CA ARG A 357 13.60 -20.94 5.77
C ARG A 357 15.01 -20.41 5.52
N ARG A 358 15.58 -19.65 6.46
CA ARG A 358 16.95 -19.13 6.35
C ARG A 358 17.98 -20.24 6.33
N ALA A 359 17.82 -21.26 7.17
CA ALA A 359 18.65 -22.46 7.20
C ALA A 359 18.57 -23.26 5.89
N ALA A 360 17.41 -23.26 5.23
CA ALA A 360 17.23 -23.85 3.90
C ALA A 360 17.78 -22.97 2.74
N GLY A 361 18.54 -21.91 3.03
CA GLY A 361 19.19 -21.06 2.03
C GLY A 361 18.32 -19.95 1.42
N HIS A 362 17.08 -19.78 1.88
CA HIS A 362 16.23 -18.68 1.38
C HIS A 362 16.78 -17.34 1.85
N THR A 363 16.78 -16.31 0.99
CA THR A 363 17.14 -14.93 1.37
C THR A 363 16.17 -14.36 2.42
N HIS A 364 16.55 -13.25 3.05
CA HIS A 364 15.72 -12.56 4.05
C HIS A 364 14.28 -12.34 3.57
N HIS A 365 14.08 -11.67 2.43
CA HIS A 365 12.73 -11.40 1.89
C HIS A 365 12.04 -12.66 1.34
N GLN A 366 12.76 -13.71 0.96
CA GLN A 366 12.13 -14.99 0.61
C GLN A 366 11.55 -15.68 1.87
N ALA A 367 12.26 -15.63 2.99
CA ALA A 367 11.79 -16.14 4.28
C ALA A 367 10.60 -15.30 4.79
N LEU A 368 10.70 -13.97 4.77
CA LEU A 368 9.58 -13.08 5.15
C LEU A 368 8.35 -13.29 4.27
N ARG A 369 8.50 -13.45 2.96
CA ARG A 369 7.35 -13.75 2.08
C ARG A 369 6.65 -15.05 2.44
N SER A 370 7.41 -16.11 2.76
CA SER A 370 6.82 -17.37 3.21
C SER A 370 6.08 -17.20 4.53
N LEU A 371 6.60 -16.38 5.43
CA LEU A 371 5.98 -16.07 6.72
C LEU A 371 4.71 -15.22 6.51
N GLY A 372 4.77 -14.16 5.71
CA GLY A 372 3.63 -13.34 5.32
C GLY A 372 2.50 -14.17 4.67
N ASN A 373 2.84 -15.15 3.82
CA ASN A 373 1.84 -16.06 3.27
C ASN A 373 1.11 -16.90 4.34
N ARG A 374 1.84 -17.35 5.36
CA ARG A 374 1.25 -18.05 6.52
C ARG A 374 0.36 -17.10 7.31
N TRP A 375 0.84 -15.90 7.60
CA TRP A 375 0.13 -14.87 8.34
C TRP A 375 -1.19 -14.46 7.71
N VAL A 376 -1.22 -14.21 6.39
CA VAL A 376 -2.46 -13.92 5.66
C VAL A 376 -3.49 -15.05 5.80
N GLY A 377 -3.04 -16.31 5.85
CA GLY A 377 -3.92 -17.44 6.07
C GLY A 377 -4.47 -17.52 7.49
N ILE A 378 -3.64 -17.19 8.50
CA ILE A 378 -4.06 -17.13 9.90
C ILE A 378 -5.08 -16.01 10.09
N LEU A 379 -4.79 -14.80 9.58
CA LEU A 379 -5.72 -13.66 9.59
C LEU A 379 -7.05 -14.01 8.95
N HIS A 380 -7.06 -14.70 7.82
CA HIS A 380 -8.31 -15.16 7.19
C HIS A 380 -9.14 -16.02 8.14
N GLY A 381 -8.51 -16.96 8.86
CA GLY A 381 -9.18 -17.80 9.86
C GLY A 381 -9.74 -16.97 11.03
N CYS A 382 -8.92 -16.09 11.60
CA CYS A 382 -9.33 -15.20 12.70
C CYS A 382 -10.54 -14.33 12.32
N LEU A 383 -10.51 -13.69 11.14
CA LEU A 383 -11.62 -12.87 10.66
C LEU A 383 -12.88 -13.71 10.40
N LYS A 384 -12.74 -14.86 9.72
CA LYS A 384 -13.86 -15.75 9.40
C LYS A 384 -14.56 -16.31 10.64
N HIS A 385 -13.79 -16.63 11.69
CA HIS A 385 -14.31 -17.19 12.93
C HIS A 385 -14.56 -16.16 14.02
N ARG A 386 -14.34 -14.86 13.73
CA ARG A 386 -14.45 -13.76 14.69
C ARG A 386 -13.66 -14.02 15.99
N THR A 387 -12.48 -14.60 15.86
CA THR A 387 -11.65 -15.03 17.00
C THR A 387 -10.31 -14.30 17.02
N PRO A 388 -9.85 -13.84 18.19
CA PRO A 388 -8.48 -13.35 18.36
C PRO A 388 -7.44 -14.42 18.02
N TYR A 389 -6.25 -13.98 17.67
CA TYR A 389 -5.10 -14.83 17.45
C TYR A 389 -4.75 -15.67 18.68
N ASN A 390 -4.41 -16.94 18.44
CA ASN A 390 -3.87 -17.84 19.45
C ASN A 390 -2.60 -18.52 18.91
N GLU A 391 -1.47 -18.32 19.59
CA GLU A 391 -0.16 -18.86 19.21
C GLU A 391 -0.16 -20.39 19.12
N HIS A 392 -0.77 -21.06 20.10
CA HIS A 392 -0.81 -22.53 20.13
C HIS A 392 -1.57 -23.09 18.94
N THR A 393 -2.79 -22.60 18.67
CA THR A 393 -3.60 -23.04 17.54
C THR A 393 -2.95 -22.71 16.19
N ALA A 394 -2.34 -21.54 16.07
CA ALA A 394 -1.73 -21.09 14.82
C ALA A 394 -0.50 -21.91 14.39
N TRP A 395 0.17 -22.56 15.35
CA TRP A 395 1.42 -23.28 15.15
C TRP A 395 1.39 -24.74 15.61
N ALA A 396 0.22 -25.30 15.97
CA ALA A 396 0.06 -26.66 16.48
C ALA A 396 0.70 -27.73 15.57
N HIS A 397 0.63 -27.56 14.25
CA HIS A 397 1.23 -28.47 13.26
C HIS A 397 2.77 -28.43 13.22
N ARG A 398 3.40 -27.55 14.01
CA ARG A 398 4.86 -27.41 14.13
C ARG A 398 5.41 -27.79 15.51
N GLN A 399 4.55 -28.06 16.49
CA GLN A 399 5.04 -28.64 17.72
C GLN A 399 5.47 -30.08 17.42
N PRO A 400 6.72 -30.48 17.71
CA PRO A 400 7.05 -31.90 17.70
C PRO A 400 6.10 -32.59 18.67
N ALA A 401 5.53 -33.72 18.27
CA ALA A 401 4.84 -34.59 19.22
C ALA A 401 5.80 -34.80 20.40
N ALA A 402 5.35 -34.48 21.62
CA ALA A 402 6.15 -34.66 22.82
C ALA A 402 6.68 -36.10 22.83
N ALA A 403 8.01 -36.24 22.89
CA ALA A 403 8.70 -37.52 22.96
C ALA A 403 8.50 -38.19 24.32
#